data_AF-A0A7Y9W8P6-F1
#
_entry.id   AF-A0A7Y9W8P6-F1
#
_cell.length_a   1.000
_cell.length_b   1.000
_cell.length_c   1.000
_cell.angle_alpha   90.00
_cell.angle_beta   90.00
_cell.angle_gamma   90.00
#
_symmetry.space_group_name_H-M   'P 1'
#
loop_
_entity.id
_entity.type
_entity.pdbx_description
1 polymer ?
#
loop_
_entity_poly.entity_id
_entity_poly.type
_entity_poly.pdbx_seq_one_letter_code
_entity_poly.pdbx_strand_id
1 'polypeptide(L)'
;MSVPEAIDLQPATGLDSATREPQRLGDSELKARQQRSRRATCVKWLRKVHGWIGLWGAALGLLFGTTGFLLNHRGGPLKVSTGEPQVSTMQVPLPQPAPETPRELGKWLKHELKLTGTPGRVQKEPSHPVAWGDRSVVQPEHWQLNFASPHENTSAEYWVGNGYVTVKRSDNTFLAMLTNLHKGVGLSVGWVLLIDTLAGSIILLSLTGVLLWTELNKRKTVGAVLVLGSIVAAVCVGLL
;
A
#
# COMPACT_ATOMS: atom_id res chain seq x y z
N MET A 1 29.47 -17.45 -93.42
CA MET A 1 27.99 -17.48 -93.40
C MET A 1 27.60 -17.07 -91.99
N SER A 2 27.52 -15.79 -91.62
CA SER A 2 26.66 -14.69 -92.11
C SER A 2 25.22 -14.77 -91.54
N VAL A 3 25.05 -14.10 -90.37
CA VAL A 3 23.89 -13.29 -89.84
C VAL A 3 22.49 -13.93 -89.78
N PRO A 4 21.45 -13.34 -89.11
CA PRO A 4 21.33 -12.51 -87.88
C PRO A 4 20.29 -13.08 -86.89
N GLU A 5 20.09 -12.47 -85.70
CA GLU A 5 18.76 -11.90 -85.37
C GLU A 5 18.89 -10.88 -84.23
N ALA A 6 18.48 -9.65 -84.54
CA ALA A 6 18.40 -8.54 -83.60
C ALA A 6 17.21 -8.76 -82.67
N ILE A 7 17.42 -8.61 -81.36
CA ILE A 7 16.31 -8.54 -80.41
C ILE A 7 15.74 -7.12 -80.50
N ASP A 8 14.54 -7.06 -81.09
CA ASP A 8 13.70 -5.88 -81.20
C ASP A 8 13.20 -5.50 -79.80
N LEU A 9 13.70 -4.38 -79.26
CA LEU A 9 13.23 -3.81 -78.00
C LEU A 9 12.03 -2.92 -78.31
N GLN A 10 10.84 -3.50 -78.20
CA GLN A 10 9.57 -2.78 -78.23
C GLN A 10 9.60 -1.67 -77.14
N PRO A 11 9.43 -0.38 -77.49
CA PRO A 11 9.22 0.64 -76.48
C PRO A 11 7.83 0.44 -75.88
N ALA A 12 7.77 0.17 -74.57
CA ALA A 12 6.54 0.14 -73.81
C ALA A 12 5.82 1.48 -73.99
N THR A 13 4.79 1.44 -74.83
CA THR A 13 3.93 2.56 -75.17
C THR A 13 3.01 2.82 -73.98
N GLY A 14 3.00 4.05 -73.49
CA GLY A 14 1.88 4.64 -72.76
C GLY A 14 1.51 3.97 -71.44
N LEU A 15 2.36 4.08 -70.41
CA LEU A 15 1.82 4.24 -69.06
C LEU A 15 1.50 5.72 -68.91
N ASP A 16 0.22 6.05 -69.08
CA ASP A 16 -0.36 7.32 -68.71
C ASP A 16 0.18 7.73 -67.34
N SER A 17 1.08 8.71 -67.35
CA SER A 17 1.46 9.49 -66.19
C SER A 17 0.27 10.39 -65.84
N ALA A 18 -0.84 9.76 -65.47
CA ALA A 18 -1.91 10.40 -64.71
C ALA A 18 -1.23 10.98 -63.47
N THR A 19 -0.99 12.28 -63.55
CA THR A 19 -0.41 13.11 -62.51
C THR A 19 -1.36 12.96 -61.33
N ARG A 20 -1.05 12.04 -60.42
CA ARG A 20 -1.74 11.92 -59.14
C ARG A 20 -1.40 13.21 -58.41
N GLU A 21 -2.22 14.25 -58.60
CA GLU A 21 -2.14 15.43 -57.76
C GLU A 21 -2.13 14.95 -56.31
N PRO A 22 -1.20 15.43 -55.46
CA PRO A 22 -1.20 15.06 -54.06
C PRO A 22 -2.50 15.58 -53.48
N GLN A 23 -3.48 14.68 -53.33
CA GLN A 23 -4.78 14.97 -52.78
C GLN A 23 -4.56 15.58 -51.39
N ARG A 24 -4.66 16.92 -51.31
CA ARG A 24 -4.50 17.65 -50.06
C ARG A 24 -5.63 17.22 -49.16
N LEU A 25 -5.27 16.49 -48.10
CA LEU A 25 -6.20 16.07 -47.07
C LEU A 25 -6.95 17.31 -46.56
N GLY A 26 -8.27 17.24 -46.52
CA GLY A 26 -9.07 18.33 -45.96
C GLY A 26 -8.73 18.56 -44.48
N ASP A 27 -8.92 19.77 -43.99
CA ASP A 27 -8.62 20.14 -42.60
C ASP A 27 -9.29 19.22 -41.56
N SER A 28 -10.48 18.69 -41.88
CA SER A 28 -11.22 17.74 -41.05
C SER A 28 -10.53 16.37 -40.96
N GLU A 29 -9.98 15.86 -42.06
CA GLU A 29 -9.24 14.59 -42.10
C GLU A 29 -7.88 14.71 -41.40
N LEU A 30 -7.22 15.86 -41.55
CA LEU A 30 -5.99 16.17 -40.82
C LEU A 30 -6.23 16.20 -39.31
N LYS A 31 -7.29 16.88 -38.85
CA LYS A 31 -7.70 16.89 -37.44
C LYS A 31 -8.02 15.50 -36.92
N ALA A 32 -8.77 14.69 -37.67
CA ALA A 32 -9.10 13.32 -37.29
C ALA A 32 -7.86 12.40 -37.21
N ARG A 33 -6.91 12.54 -38.14
CA ARG A 33 -5.62 11.83 -38.10
C ARG A 33 -4.77 12.25 -36.91
N GLN A 34 -4.68 13.54 -36.61
CA GLN A 34 -3.97 14.07 -35.44
C GLN A 34 -4.60 13.57 -34.12
N GLN A 35 -5.92 13.51 -34.02
CA GLN A 35 -6.60 12.94 -32.85
C GLN A 35 -6.30 11.45 -32.67
N ARG A 36 -6.35 10.67 -33.77
CA ARG A 36 -5.99 9.23 -33.74
C ARG A 36 -4.53 9.01 -33.36
N SER A 37 -3.60 9.82 -33.87
CA SER A 37 -2.18 9.69 -33.55
C SER A 37 -1.87 10.06 -32.10
N ARG A 38 -2.43 11.18 -31.59
CA ARG A 38 -2.30 11.58 -30.18
C ARG A 38 -2.85 10.50 -29.25
N ARG A 39 -3.99 9.92 -29.59
CA ARG A 39 -4.58 8.79 -28.84
C ARG A 39 -3.67 7.57 -28.85
N ALA A 40 -3.14 7.17 -30.01
CA ALA A 40 -2.22 6.03 -30.10
C ALA A 40 -0.96 6.25 -29.25
N THR A 41 -0.39 7.46 -29.26
CA THR A 41 0.75 7.83 -28.42
C THR A 41 0.38 7.79 -26.93
N CYS A 42 -0.79 8.32 -26.55
CA CYS A 42 -1.29 8.26 -25.18
C CYS A 42 -1.45 6.81 -24.68
N VAL A 43 -2.08 5.93 -25.47
CA VAL A 43 -2.25 4.51 -25.10
C VAL A 43 -0.90 3.78 -24.99
N LYS A 44 0.05 4.06 -25.89
CA LYS A 44 1.41 3.50 -25.81
C LYS A 44 2.11 3.92 -24.52
N TRP A 45 2.05 5.21 -24.19
CA TRP A 45 2.61 5.75 -22.96
C TRP A 45 1.95 5.14 -21.73
N LEU A 46 0.62 5.07 -21.71
CA LEU A 46 -0.17 4.53 -20.61
C LEU A 46 0.16 3.05 -20.34
N ARG A 47 0.30 2.24 -21.40
CA ARG A 47 0.74 0.83 -21.28
C ARG A 47 2.14 0.71 -20.69
N LYS A 48 3.06 1.57 -21.12
CA LYS A 48 4.44 1.59 -20.61
C LYS A 48 4.46 1.95 -19.12
N VAL A 49 3.76 3.02 -18.73
CA VAL A 49 3.65 3.45 -17.33
C VAL A 49 2.99 2.37 -16.47
N HIS A 50 1.85 1.82 -16.90
CA HIS A 50 1.15 0.75 -16.20
C HIS A 50 2.04 -0.48 -16.01
N GLY A 51 2.78 -0.89 -17.04
CA GLY A 51 3.69 -2.04 -16.97
C GLY A 51 4.85 -1.83 -15.97
N TRP A 52 5.52 -0.67 -16.02
CA TRP A 52 6.65 -0.38 -15.12
C TRP A 52 6.23 -0.20 -13.67
N ILE A 53 5.16 0.56 -13.43
CA ILE A 53 4.59 0.72 -12.09
C ILE A 53 4.04 -0.63 -11.60
N GLY A 54 3.46 -1.42 -12.50
CA GLY A 54 3.00 -2.78 -12.23
C GLY A 54 4.09 -3.70 -11.74
N LEU A 55 5.25 -3.68 -12.39
CA LEU A 55 6.39 -4.49 -11.97
C LEU A 55 6.90 -4.10 -10.58
N TRP A 56 7.06 -2.80 -10.33
CA TRP A 56 7.46 -2.29 -9.01
C TRP A 56 6.42 -2.64 -7.93
N GLY A 57 5.15 -2.36 -8.21
CA GLY A 57 4.03 -2.67 -7.33
C GLY A 57 3.87 -4.17 -7.08
N ALA A 58 4.17 -5.03 -8.05
CA ALA A 58 4.14 -6.48 -7.88
C ALA A 58 5.27 -6.97 -6.98
N ALA A 59 6.48 -6.42 -7.11
CA ALA A 59 7.61 -6.79 -6.25
C ALA A 59 7.34 -6.43 -4.78
N LEU A 60 6.94 -5.18 -4.51
CA LEU A 60 6.56 -4.76 -3.15
C LEU A 60 5.27 -5.44 -2.69
N GLY A 61 4.31 -5.65 -3.59
CA GLY A 61 3.05 -6.33 -3.32
C GLY A 61 3.24 -7.80 -2.95
N LEU A 62 4.25 -8.49 -3.49
CA LEU A 62 4.60 -9.85 -3.09
C LEU A 62 5.13 -9.90 -1.65
N LEU A 63 6.01 -8.96 -1.30
CA LEU A 63 6.52 -8.80 0.07
C LEU A 63 5.38 -8.51 1.05
N PHE A 64 4.55 -7.51 0.75
CA PHE A 64 3.44 -7.10 1.61
C PHE A 64 2.32 -8.15 1.65
N GLY A 65 2.01 -8.79 0.54
CA GLY A 65 1.04 -9.89 0.47
C GLY A 65 1.48 -11.08 1.31
N THR A 66 2.74 -11.49 1.23
CA THR A 66 3.28 -12.61 2.03
C THR A 66 3.26 -12.28 3.52
N THR A 67 3.72 -11.09 3.91
CA THR A 67 3.71 -10.67 5.32
C THR A 67 2.30 -10.45 5.87
N GLY A 68 1.37 -9.95 5.06
CA GLY A 68 -0.04 -9.80 5.41
C GLY A 68 -0.77 -11.14 5.55
N PHE A 69 -0.46 -12.10 4.67
CA PHE A 69 -0.95 -13.47 4.79
C PHE A 69 -0.51 -14.10 6.11
N LEU A 70 0.78 -14.01 6.45
CA LEU A 70 1.30 -14.51 7.74
C LEU A 70 0.65 -13.79 8.93
N LEU A 71 0.45 -12.48 8.83
CA LEU A 71 -0.22 -11.68 9.85
C LEU A 71 -1.65 -12.15 10.11
N ASN A 72 -2.40 -12.56 9.08
CA ASN A 72 -3.76 -13.07 9.20
C ASN A 72 -3.80 -14.45 9.91
N HIS A 73 -2.75 -15.26 9.78
CA HIS A 73 -2.67 -16.61 10.33
C HIS A 73 -1.96 -16.69 11.70
N ARG A 74 -1.70 -15.54 12.35
CA ARG A 74 -1.13 -15.51 13.71
C ARG A 74 -2.13 -15.95 14.79
N GLY A 75 -3.42 -15.81 14.52
CA GLY A 75 -4.52 -16.16 15.42
C GLY A 75 -5.29 -17.40 14.96
N GLY A 76 -6.17 -17.94 15.80
CA GLY A 76 -7.11 -18.98 15.35
C GLY A 76 -8.13 -18.41 14.34
N PRO A 77 -8.77 -19.23 13.49
CA PRO A 77 -8.82 -20.70 13.49
C PRO A 77 -7.69 -21.43 12.72
N LEU A 78 -7.01 -20.76 11.79
CA LEU A 78 -5.92 -21.34 10.99
C LEU A 78 -4.58 -20.74 11.42
N LYS A 79 -3.93 -21.40 12.40
CA LYS A 79 -2.65 -20.94 12.95
C LYS A 79 -1.47 -21.48 12.17
N VAL A 80 -0.62 -20.58 11.70
CA VAL A 80 0.75 -20.92 11.31
C VAL A 80 1.62 -20.79 12.55
N SER A 81 2.07 -21.93 13.09
CA SER A 81 2.89 -21.93 14.31
C SER A 81 4.18 -21.17 14.06
N THR A 82 4.41 -20.17 14.91
CA THR A 82 5.39 -19.11 14.71
C THR A 82 6.55 -19.18 15.71
N GLY A 83 6.48 -20.15 16.63
CA GLY A 83 7.26 -20.15 17.87
C GLY A 83 6.63 -19.28 18.95
N GLU A 84 6.93 -19.58 20.19
CA GLU A 84 6.47 -18.80 21.34
C GLU A 84 7.33 -17.53 21.51
N PRO A 85 6.73 -16.35 21.72
CA PRO A 85 7.47 -15.16 22.07
C PRO A 85 8.25 -15.37 23.37
N GLN A 86 9.55 -15.09 23.37
CA GLN A 86 10.34 -15.07 24.60
C GLN A 86 10.03 -13.77 25.34
N VAL A 87 9.19 -13.86 26.38
CA VAL A 87 8.79 -12.71 27.20
C VAL A 87 9.53 -12.75 28.53
N SER A 88 10.38 -11.77 28.75
CA SER A 88 11.04 -11.50 30.03
C SER A 88 10.26 -10.42 30.77
N THR A 89 9.84 -10.72 32.01
CA THR A 89 9.19 -9.73 32.89
C THR A 89 10.17 -9.32 33.98
N MET A 90 10.37 -8.02 34.14
CA MET A 90 11.22 -7.44 35.17
C MET A 90 10.50 -6.30 35.88
N GLN A 91 10.80 -6.09 37.15
CA GLN A 91 10.32 -4.93 37.91
C GLN A 91 11.46 -3.93 38.05
N VAL A 92 11.22 -2.69 37.63
CA VAL A 92 12.20 -1.61 37.69
C VAL A 92 11.77 -0.65 38.81
N PRO A 93 12.59 -0.41 39.84
CA PRO A 93 12.25 0.53 40.90
C PRO A 93 12.12 1.95 40.33
N LEU A 94 11.13 2.71 40.80
CA LEU A 94 10.94 4.09 40.35
C LEU A 94 12.02 5.02 40.92
N PRO A 95 12.37 6.09 40.17
CA PRO A 95 13.21 7.14 40.69
C PRO A 95 12.45 7.91 41.78
N GLN A 96 13.20 8.55 42.69
CA GLN A 96 12.65 9.49 43.66
C GLN A 96 13.11 10.91 43.27
N PRO A 97 12.20 11.85 43.00
CA PRO A 97 10.74 11.74 43.02
C PRO A 97 10.17 10.93 41.85
N ALA A 98 9.00 10.31 42.07
CA ALA A 98 8.32 9.52 41.04
C ALA A 98 7.83 10.43 39.89
N PRO A 99 7.82 9.96 38.63
CA PRO A 99 7.30 10.73 37.50
C PRO A 99 5.82 11.05 37.68
N GLU A 100 5.44 12.31 37.48
CA GLU A 100 4.06 12.78 37.67
C GLU A 100 3.18 12.51 36.46
N THR A 101 3.80 12.31 35.29
CA THR A 101 3.08 12.06 34.04
C THR A 101 3.53 10.77 33.34
N PRO A 102 2.62 10.11 32.60
CA PRO A 102 2.98 8.99 31.74
C PRO A 102 4.13 9.35 30.77
N ARG A 103 4.16 10.58 30.26
CA ARG A 103 5.19 11.02 29.30
C ARG A 103 6.57 11.10 29.94
N GLU A 104 6.68 11.58 31.17
CA GLU A 104 7.93 11.62 31.93
C GLU A 104 8.39 10.22 32.29
N LEU A 105 7.47 9.35 32.73
CA LEU A 105 7.76 7.94 32.97
C LEU A 105 8.34 7.29 31.70
N GLY A 106 7.75 7.57 30.54
CA GLY A 106 8.23 7.05 29.26
C GLY A 106 9.62 7.57 28.87
N LYS A 107 9.92 8.84 29.15
CA LYS A 107 11.27 9.41 28.92
C LYS A 107 12.30 8.78 29.84
N TRP A 108 11.98 8.63 31.13
CA TRP A 108 12.86 8.01 32.11
C TRP A 108 13.12 6.54 31.75
N LEU A 109 12.08 5.74 31.48
CA LEU A 109 12.22 4.34 31.06
C LEU A 109 13.09 4.20 29.81
N LYS A 110 12.92 5.09 28.83
CA LYS A 110 13.74 5.10 27.62
C LYS A 110 15.22 5.31 27.94
N HIS A 111 15.53 6.20 28.88
CA HIS A 111 16.90 6.47 29.30
C HIS A 111 17.48 5.32 30.14
N GLU A 112 16.75 4.88 31.15
CA GLU A 112 17.17 3.83 32.11
C GLU A 112 17.44 2.49 31.41
N LEU A 113 16.49 2.06 30.57
CA LEU A 113 16.56 0.78 29.88
C LEU A 113 17.24 0.87 28.50
N LYS A 114 17.78 2.05 28.14
CA LYS A 114 18.42 2.36 26.86
C LYS A 114 17.59 1.89 25.65
N LEU A 115 16.28 2.12 25.71
CA LEU A 115 15.35 1.64 24.67
C LEU A 115 15.58 2.40 23.36
N THR A 116 15.84 1.65 22.29
CA THR A 116 16.05 2.20 20.94
C THR A 116 14.72 2.55 20.23
N GLY A 117 13.61 1.98 20.69
CA GLY A 117 12.28 2.22 20.14
C GLY A 117 11.74 3.64 20.35
N THR A 118 10.87 4.07 19.44
CA THR A 118 10.05 5.28 19.65
C THR A 118 8.94 4.94 20.65
N PRO A 119 8.67 5.79 21.66
CA PRO A 119 7.51 5.59 22.52
C PRO A 119 6.25 5.56 21.66
N GLY A 120 5.56 4.43 21.71
CA GLY A 120 4.29 4.20 21.03
C GLY A 120 3.13 4.83 21.79
N ARG A 121 1.94 4.24 21.65
CA ARG A 121 0.73 4.74 22.31
C ARG A 121 0.87 4.63 23.83
N VAL A 122 0.74 5.76 24.50
CA VAL A 122 0.63 5.86 25.95
C VAL A 122 -0.84 5.82 26.31
N GLN A 123 -1.24 4.88 27.15
CA GLN A 123 -2.60 4.78 27.68
C GLN A 123 -2.58 5.16 29.15
N LYS A 124 -3.48 6.07 29.52
CA LYS A 124 -3.72 6.50 30.90
C LYS A 124 -5.16 6.17 31.21
N GLU A 125 -5.36 5.23 32.12
CA GLU A 125 -6.65 4.84 32.62
C GLU A 125 -6.88 5.50 33.98
N PRO A 126 -7.90 6.37 34.12
CA PRO A 126 -8.14 7.10 35.35
C PRO A 126 -8.61 6.18 36.47
N SER A 127 -8.41 6.62 37.71
CA SER A 127 -8.91 5.90 38.87
C SER A 127 -10.43 5.77 38.82
N HIS A 128 -10.95 4.56 38.97
CA HIS A 128 -12.39 4.30 38.94
C HIS A 128 -12.77 3.20 39.94
N PRO A 129 -14.03 3.20 40.44
CA PRO A 129 -14.50 2.14 41.31
C PRO A 129 -14.70 0.84 40.51
N VAL A 130 -14.22 -0.27 41.05
CA VAL A 130 -14.35 -1.60 40.48
C VAL A 130 -15.02 -2.51 41.52
N ALA A 131 -16.00 -3.30 41.08
CA ALA A 131 -16.63 -4.30 41.93
C ALA A 131 -15.67 -5.48 42.16
N TRP A 132 -15.43 -5.80 43.43
CA TRP A 132 -14.63 -6.93 43.89
C TRP A 132 -15.48 -7.81 44.80
N GLY A 133 -16.20 -8.76 44.19
CA GLY A 133 -17.24 -9.52 44.87
C GLY A 133 -18.34 -8.58 45.39
N ASP A 134 -18.68 -8.69 46.68
CA ASP A 134 -19.70 -7.84 47.34
C ASP A 134 -19.16 -6.46 47.78
N ARG A 135 -17.92 -6.09 47.42
CA ARG A 135 -17.29 -4.83 47.83
C ARG A 135 -16.92 -3.97 46.64
N SER A 136 -16.98 -2.65 46.79
CA SER A 136 -16.45 -1.70 45.81
C SER A 136 -15.05 -1.26 46.26
N VAL A 137 -14.05 -1.42 45.40
CA VAL A 137 -12.67 -0.96 45.63
C VAL A 137 -12.31 0.07 44.57
N VAL A 138 -11.62 1.14 44.95
CA VAL A 138 -11.13 2.12 43.99
C VAL A 138 -9.84 1.59 43.38
N GLN A 139 -9.86 1.38 42.06
CA GLN A 139 -8.66 1.05 41.31
C GLN A 139 -7.85 2.34 41.09
N PRO A 140 -6.56 2.38 41.44
CA PRO A 140 -5.72 3.54 41.22
C PRO A 140 -5.48 3.75 39.72
N GLU A 141 -5.00 4.93 39.37
CA GLU A 141 -4.68 5.27 37.99
C GLU A 141 -3.62 4.29 37.41
N HIS A 142 -3.84 3.84 36.18
CA HIS A 142 -3.02 2.83 35.51
C HIS A 142 -2.43 3.38 34.21
N TRP A 143 -1.11 3.33 34.09
CA TRP A 143 -0.36 3.78 32.92
C TRP A 143 0.21 2.59 32.18
N GLN A 144 -0.02 2.55 30.87
CA GLN A 144 0.58 1.58 29.98
C GLN A 144 1.36 2.30 28.88
N LEU A 145 2.63 1.94 28.75
CA LEU A 145 3.54 2.48 27.75
C LEU A 145 4.09 1.34 26.91
N ASN A 146 4.02 1.48 25.59
CA ASN A 146 4.57 0.50 24.68
C ASN A 146 5.71 1.12 23.87
N PHE A 147 6.83 0.43 23.78
CA PHE A 147 8.01 0.79 23.01
C PHE A 147 8.27 -0.31 21.99
N ALA A 148 8.06 0.00 20.72
CA ALA A 148 8.29 -0.95 19.65
C ALA A 148 9.58 -0.61 18.91
N SER A 149 10.37 -1.64 18.64
CA SER A 149 11.53 -1.61 17.76
C SER A 149 11.48 -2.82 16.81
N PRO A 150 12.31 -2.85 15.75
CA PRO A 150 12.34 -3.97 14.82
C PRO A 150 12.66 -5.32 15.48
N HIS A 151 13.49 -5.32 16.52
CA HIS A 151 13.99 -6.53 17.18
C HIS A 151 13.34 -6.85 18.53
N GLU A 152 12.78 -5.83 19.20
CA GLU A 152 12.28 -5.96 20.55
C GLU A 152 11.00 -5.13 20.74
N ASN A 153 10.06 -5.64 21.50
CA ASN A 153 8.89 -4.91 21.96
C ASN A 153 8.89 -4.87 23.49
N THR A 154 8.90 -3.67 24.07
CA THR A 154 8.87 -3.46 25.52
C THR A 154 7.56 -2.80 25.92
N SER A 155 6.84 -3.40 26.87
CA SER A 155 5.64 -2.83 27.49
C SER A 155 5.94 -2.51 28.95
N ALA A 156 5.55 -1.33 29.42
CA ALA A 156 5.69 -0.91 30.79
C ALA A 156 4.33 -0.58 31.38
N GLU A 157 4.01 -1.21 32.51
CA GLU A 157 2.78 -1.07 33.26
C GLU A 157 3.11 -0.43 34.62
N TYR A 158 2.45 0.67 34.93
CA TYR A 158 2.62 1.38 36.20
C TYR A 158 1.26 1.68 36.84
N TRP A 159 1.12 1.28 38.10
CA TRP A 159 -0.02 1.65 38.94
C TRP A 159 0.41 2.80 39.83
N VAL A 160 -0.31 3.92 39.76
CA VAL A 160 0.03 5.12 40.55
C VAL A 160 -0.02 4.77 42.04
N GLY A 161 1.09 5.04 42.73
CA GLY A 161 1.31 4.68 44.14
C GLY A 161 2.23 3.47 44.35
N ASN A 162 2.55 2.69 43.31
CA ASN A 162 3.58 1.66 43.42
C ASN A 162 5.00 2.27 43.44
N GLY A 163 5.93 1.57 44.11
CA GLY A 163 7.36 1.92 44.12
C GLY A 163 8.18 1.31 42.97
N TYR A 164 7.54 0.52 42.10
CA TYR A 164 8.15 -0.07 40.91
C TYR A 164 7.24 -0.01 39.69
N VAL A 165 7.83 -0.16 38.51
CA VAL A 165 7.17 -0.32 37.21
C VAL A 165 7.40 -1.74 36.72
N THR A 166 6.35 -2.41 36.28
CA THR A 166 6.46 -3.73 35.67
C THR A 166 6.79 -3.55 34.19
N VAL A 167 7.94 -4.06 33.76
CA VAL A 167 8.39 -4.00 32.38
C VAL A 167 8.43 -5.39 31.79
N LYS A 168 7.66 -5.60 30.73
CA LYS A 168 7.63 -6.82 29.93
C LYS A 168 8.39 -6.58 28.64
N ARG A 169 9.52 -7.25 28.47
CA ARG A 169 10.33 -7.26 27.25
C ARG A 169 10.03 -8.53 26.48
N SER A 170 9.62 -8.39 25.22
CA SER A 170 9.44 -9.52 24.31
C SER A 170 10.44 -9.38 23.17
N ASP A 171 11.26 -10.41 22.96
CA ASP A 171 12.06 -10.51 21.75
C ASP A 171 11.14 -10.77 20.56
N ASN A 172 11.35 -10.04 19.46
CA ASN A 172 10.59 -10.30 18.25
C ASN A 172 11.14 -11.56 17.59
N THR A 173 10.34 -12.63 17.55
CA THR A 173 10.59 -13.74 16.63
C THR A 173 10.62 -13.22 15.19
N PHE A 174 11.21 -13.98 14.26
CA PHE A 174 11.29 -13.58 12.85
C PHE A 174 9.92 -13.18 12.26
N LEU A 175 8.86 -13.91 12.61
CA LEU A 175 7.52 -13.58 12.17
C LEU A 175 6.95 -12.36 12.90
N ALA A 176 7.27 -12.13 14.18
CA ALA A 176 6.92 -10.88 14.85
C ALA A 176 7.58 -9.69 14.14
N MET A 177 8.85 -9.81 13.73
CA MET A 177 9.56 -8.81 12.93
C MET A 177 8.86 -8.56 11.58
N LEU A 178 8.48 -9.62 10.84
CA LEU A 178 7.71 -9.50 9.60
C LEU A 178 6.34 -8.83 9.81
N THR A 179 5.65 -9.14 10.91
CA THR A 179 4.38 -8.50 11.23
C THR A 179 4.54 -7.02 11.61
N ASN A 180 5.63 -6.65 12.28
CA ASN A 180 5.94 -5.27 12.62
C ASN A 180 6.32 -4.47 11.35
N LEU A 181 7.10 -5.07 10.44
CA LEU A 181 7.39 -4.55 9.10
C LEU A 181 6.10 -4.25 8.32
N HIS A 182 5.17 -5.20 8.28
CA HIS A 182 3.90 -5.03 7.58
C HIS A 182 3.03 -3.93 8.19
N LYS A 183 2.96 -3.85 9.52
CA LYS A 183 2.15 -2.83 10.22
C LYS A 183 2.79 -1.44 10.25
N GLY A 184 4.06 -1.31 9.88
CA GLY A 184 4.77 -0.03 9.99
C GLY A 184 5.14 0.36 11.43
N VAL A 185 5.14 -0.58 12.37
CA VAL A 185 5.31 -0.27 13.81
C VAL A 185 6.80 -0.24 14.18
N GLY A 186 7.27 0.88 14.74
CA GLY A 186 8.65 1.02 15.23
C GLY A 186 9.70 1.16 14.12
N LEU A 187 9.30 1.59 12.91
CA LEU A 187 10.17 1.70 11.74
C LEU A 187 10.48 3.16 11.37
N SER A 188 11.53 3.35 10.57
CA SER A 188 12.01 4.67 10.17
C SER A 188 11.09 5.33 9.14
N VAL A 189 11.25 6.66 8.96
CA VAL A 189 10.54 7.43 7.94
C VAL A 189 10.78 6.88 6.53
N GLY A 190 11.98 6.37 6.24
CA GLY A 190 12.29 5.75 4.94
C GLY A 190 11.41 4.54 4.63
N TRP A 191 11.03 3.75 5.65
CA TRP A 191 10.11 2.65 5.48
C TRP A 191 8.69 3.11 5.18
N VAL A 192 8.23 4.18 5.85
CA VAL A 192 6.93 4.79 5.58
C VAL A 192 6.85 5.27 4.12
N LEU A 193 7.87 5.99 3.66
CA LEU A 193 7.95 6.45 2.27
C LEU A 193 7.99 5.28 1.27
N LEU A 194 8.67 4.18 1.61
CA LEU A 194 8.67 2.97 0.78
C LEU A 194 7.25 2.40 0.64
N ILE A 195 6.50 2.28 1.75
CA ILE A 195 5.10 1.83 1.74
C ILE A 195 4.22 2.77 0.93
N ASP A 196 4.42 4.09 1.05
CA ASP A 196 3.68 5.09 0.28
C ASP A 196 3.91 4.91 -1.23
N THR A 197 5.09 4.47 -1.67
CA THR A 197 5.32 4.12 -3.09
C THR A 197 4.50 2.89 -3.53
N LEU A 198 4.31 1.90 -2.67
CA LEU A 198 3.44 0.76 -2.94
C LEU A 198 1.98 1.21 -3.04
N ALA A 199 1.49 2.03 -2.10
CA ALA A 199 0.14 2.59 -2.14
C ALA A 199 -0.08 3.40 -3.43
N GLY A 200 0.87 4.28 -3.76
CA GLY A 200 0.86 5.05 -5.00
C GLY A 200 0.86 4.16 -6.24
N SER A 201 1.61 3.05 -6.23
CA SER A 201 1.62 2.09 -7.35
C SER A 201 0.26 1.44 -7.57
N ILE A 202 -0.44 1.02 -6.52
CA ILE A 202 -1.76 0.39 -6.60
C ILE A 202 -2.80 1.39 -7.12
N ILE A 203 -2.76 2.64 -6.63
CA ILE A 203 -3.63 3.72 -7.12
C ILE A 203 -3.39 3.95 -8.61
N LEU A 204 -2.14 4.17 -9.00
CA LEU A 204 -1.78 4.41 -10.40
C LEU A 204 -2.13 3.21 -11.29
N LEU A 205 -1.93 1.99 -10.83
CA LEU A 205 -2.34 0.78 -11.56
C LEU A 205 -3.85 0.72 -11.79
N SER A 206 -4.64 1.04 -10.77
CA SER A 206 -6.10 1.08 -10.87
C SER A 206 -6.55 2.15 -11.89
N LEU A 207 -6.03 3.37 -11.76
CA LEU A 207 -6.36 4.47 -12.68
C LEU A 207 -5.93 4.15 -14.12
N THR A 208 -4.69 3.74 -14.32
CA THR A 208 -4.15 3.44 -15.65
C THR A 208 -4.83 2.20 -16.26
N GLY A 209 -5.23 1.22 -15.43
CA GLY A 209 -6.01 0.06 -15.85
C GLY A 209 -7.39 0.46 -16.37
N VAL A 210 -8.12 1.31 -15.64
CA VAL A 210 -9.41 1.87 -16.07
C VAL A 210 -9.25 2.70 -17.34
N LEU A 211 -8.23 3.56 -17.43
CA LEU A 211 -7.96 4.36 -18.62
C LEU A 211 -7.61 3.49 -19.85
N LEU A 212 -6.80 2.44 -19.68
CA LEU A 212 -6.51 1.48 -20.75
C LEU A 212 -7.76 0.73 -21.18
N TRP A 213 -8.57 0.27 -20.23
CA TRP A 213 -9.82 -0.42 -20.50
C TRP A 213 -10.79 0.47 -21.27
N THR A 214 -11.02 1.70 -20.81
CA THR A 214 -11.92 2.65 -21.50
C THR A 214 -11.40 3.02 -22.88
N GLU A 215 -10.10 3.27 -23.05
CA GLU A 215 -9.52 3.60 -24.34
C GLU A 215 -9.52 2.42 -25.33
N LEU A 216 -9.40 1.17 -24.87
CA LEU A 216 -9.46 -0.02 -25.74
C LEU A 216 -10.91 -0.45 -26.04
N ASN A 217 -11.80 -0.34 -25.06
CA ASN A 217 -13.17 -0.86 -25.10
C ASN A 217 -14.24 0.25 -25.07
N LYS A 218 -14.00 1.45 -25.64
CA LYS A 218 -14.95 2.60 -25.57
C LYS A 218 -16.42 2.22 -25.80
N ARG A 219 -16.72 1.46 -26.86
CA ARG A 219 -18.09 1.02 -27.17
C ARG A 219 -18.71 0.16 -26.06
N LYS A 220 -17.94 -0.78 -25.51
CA LYS A 220 -18.40 -1.65 -24.42
C LYS A 220 -18.49 -0.91 -23.07
N THR A 221 -17.60 0.06 -22.85
CA THR A 221 -17.58 0.87 -21.62
C THR A 221 -18.80 1.77 -21.52
N VAL A 222 -19.17 2.45 -22.60
CA VAL A 222 -20.40 3.27 -22.65
C VAL A 222 -21.63 2.41 -22.36
N GLY A 223 -21.72 1.22 -22.98
CA GLY A 223 -22.81 0.27 -22.70
C GLY A 223 -22.83 -0.20 -21.24
N ALA A 224 -21.68 -0.55 -20.67
CA ALA A 224 -21.58 -0.99 -19.28
C ALA A 224 -21.99 0.11 -18.29
N VAL A 225 -21.54 1.35 -18.50
CA VAL A 225 -21.89 2.51 -17.64
C VAL A 225 -23.39 2.80 -17.71
N LEU A 226 -23.99 2.75 -18.90
CA LEU A 226 -25.43 2.94 -19.05
C LEU A 226 -26.22 1.86 -18.31
N VAL A 227 -25.84 0.58 -18.46
CA VAL A 227 -26.53 -0.53 -17.78
C VAL A 227 -26.35 -0.44 -16.26
N LEU A 228 -25.13 -0.25 -15.76
CA LEU A 228 -24.89 -0.12 -14.32
C LEU A 228 -25.62 1.09 -13.73
N GLY A 229 -25.57 2.23 -14.42
CA GLY A 229 -26.28 3.45 -14.01
C GLY A 229 -27.80 3.23 -13.98
N SER A 230 -28.33 2.49 -14.94
CA SER A 230 -29.75 2.12 -14.98
C SER A 230 -30.14 1.19 -13.82
N ILE A 231 -29.31 0.20 -13.49
CA ILE A 231 -29.53 -0.70 -12.35
C ILE A 231 -29.48 0.08 -11.04
N VAL A 232 -28.48 0.94 -10.84
CA VAL A 232 -28.37 1.76 -9.62
C VAL A 232 -29.56 2.70 -9.50
N ALA A 233 -29.96 3.38 -10.59
CA ALA A 233 -31.13 4.24 -10.59
C ALA A 233 -32.41 3.46 -10.27
N ALA A 234 -32.60 2.28 -10.84
CA ALA A 234 -33.75 1.41 -10.55
C ALA A 234 -33.77 0.95 -9.10
N VAL A 235 -32.61 0.60 -8.52
CA VAL A 235 -32.48 0.23 -7.10
C VAL A 235 -32.76 1.44 -6.21
N CYS A 236 -32.21 2.61 -6.50
CA CYS A 236 -32.47 3.82 -5.72
C CYS A 236 -33.94 4.25 -5.77
N VAL A 237 -34.60 4.15 -6.93
CA VAL A 237 -36.04 4.43 -7.06
C VAL A 237 -36.88 3.36 -6.37
N GLY A 238 -36.50 2.09 -6.42
CA GLY A 238 -37.23 1.00 -5.76
C GLY A 238 -37.02 0.92 -4.25
N LEU A 239 -36.02 1.61 -3.71
CA LEU A 239 -35.76 1.74 -2.26
C LEU A 239 -36.35 3.03 -1.66
N LEU A 240 -36.91 3.93 -2.48
CA LEU A 240 -37.70 5.10 -2.07
C LEU A 240 -39.19 4.73 -1.97
#